data_AF-A0A347AJA6-F1
#
_entry.id   AF-A0A347AJA6-F1
#
_cell.length_a   1.000
_cell.length_b   1.000
_cell.length_c   1.000
_cell.angle_alpha   90.00
_cell.angle_beta   90.00
_cell.angle_gamma   90.00
#
_symmetry.space_group_name_H-M   'P 1'
#
loop_
_entity.id
_entity.type
_entity.pdbx_description
1 polymer ?
#
loop_
_entity_poly.entity_id
_entity_poly.type
_entity_poly.pdbx_seq_one_letter_code
_entity_poly.pdbx_strand_id
1 'polypeptide(L)'
;MTLEKLVNERNYILAELKVYEDLQVALEKIKRFNMENFGETHLKVYDTSNEDEMEEMSETVVAMKIDELTDYLLRISENINQLKMGEASENAPK
;
A
#
# COMPACT_ATOMS: atom_id res chain seq x y z
N MET A 1 6.32 -19.99 -6.62
CA MET A 1 4.94 -19.53 -6.35
C MET A 1 4.10 -19.79 -7.59
N THR A 2 2.80 -20.11 -7.49
CA THR A 2 1.96 -20.26 -8.69
C THR A 2 1.51 -18.90 -9.21
N LEU A 3 1.21 -18.79 -10.50
CA LEU A 3 0.71 -17.56 -11.11
C LEU A 3 -0.57 -17.06 -10.43
N GLU A 4 -1.48 -17.97 -10.08
CA GLU A 4 -2.71 -17.66 -9.36
C GLU A 4 -2.43 -17.03 -7.98
N LYS A 5 -1.47 -17.58 -7.22
CA LYS A 5 -1.08 -17.02 -5.92
C LYS A 5 -0.50 -15.61 -6.07
N LEU A 6 0.37 -15.40 -7.06
CA LEU A 6 0.95 -14.08 -7.35
C LEU A 6 -0.13 -13.05 -7.76
N VAL A 7 -1.12 -13.46 -8.56
CA VAL A 7 -2.22 -12.58 -8.97
C VAL A 7 -3.11 -12.21 -7.79
N ASN A 8 -3.43 -13.16 -6.92
CA ASN A 8 -4.20 -12.90 -5.70
C ASN A 8 -3.45 -11.96 -4.76
N GLU A 9 -2.15 -12.18 -4.59
CA GLU A 9 -1.29 -11.33 -3.77
C GLU A 9 -1.16 -9.91 -4.34
N ARG A 10 -0.98 -9.77 -5.66
CA ARG A 10 -1.04 -8.46 -6.33
C ARG A 10 -2.36 -7.73 -6.04
N ASN A 11 -3.49 -8.42 -6.12
CA ASN A 11 -4.80 -7.81 -5.87
C ASN A 11 -4.96 -7.39 -4.40
N TYR A 12 -4.41 -8.18 -3.48
CA TYR A 12 -4.37 -7.83 -2.06
C TYR A 12 -3.55 -6.55 -1.83
N ILE A 13 -2.32 -6.48 -2.35
CA ILE A 13 -1.44 -5.30 -2.22
C ILE A 13 -2.10 -4.05 -2.83
N LEU A 14 -2.75 -4.18 -3.99
CA LEU A 14 -3.50 -3.07 -4.60
C LEU A 14 -4.66 -2.57 -3.73
N ALA A 15 -5.34 -3.48 -3.03
CA ALA A 15 -6.40 -3.09 -2.10
C ALA A 15 -5.84 -2.36 -0.88
N GLU A 16 -4.72 -2.83 -0.32
CA GLU A 16 -4.05 -2.15 0.80
C GLU A 16 -3.51 -0.78 0.41
N LEU A 17 -2.85 -0.65 -0.75
CA LEU A 17 -2.36 0.64 -1.26
C LEU A 17 -3.48 1.67 -1.31
N LYS A 18 -4.65 1.29 -1.84
CA LYS A 18 -5.80 2.18 -1.90
C LYS A 18 -6.24 2.67 -0.52
N VAL A 19 -6.24 1.80 0.49
CA VAL A 19 -6.60 2.18 1.87
C VAL A 19 -5.63 3.21 2.42
N TYR A 20 -4.32 3.03 2.21
CA TYR A 20 -3.31 3.99 2.66
C TYR A 20 -3.36 5.33 1.90
N GLU A 21 -3.62 5.31 0.59
CA GLU A 21 -3.86 6.52 -0.19
C GLU A 21 -5.09 7.30 0.32
N ASP A 22 -6.20 6.60 0.58
CA ASP A 22 -7.41 7.20 1.13
C ASP A 22 -7.15 7.80 2.53
N LEU A 23 -6.35 7.10 3.36
CA LEU A 23 -5.93 7.60 4.67
C LEU A 23 -5.05 8.85 4.56
N GLN A 24 -4.09 8.89 3.63
CA GLN A 24 -3.25 10.06 3.39
C GLN A 24 -4.09 11.30 3.06
N VAL A 25 -5.06 11.14 2.14
CA VAL A 25 -5.99 12.22 1.76
C VAL A 25 -6.85 12.66 2.95
N ALA A 26 -7.29 11.73 3.80
CA ALA A 26 -8.08 12.04 4.99
C ALA A 26 -7.27 12.85 6.02
N LEU A 27 -6.02 12.44 6.28
CA LEU A 27 -5.11 13.15 7.18
C LEU A 27 -4.87 14.58 6.71
N GLU A 28 -4.61 14.79 5.42
CA GLU A 28 -4.41 16.12 4.83
C GLU A 28 -5.65 17.01 4.99
N LYS A 29 -6.85 16.46 4.76
CA LYS A 29 -8.12 17.20 4.91
C LYS A 29 -8.35 17.64 6.34
N ILE A 30 -8.14 16.74 7.30
CA ILE A 30 -8.34 17.05 8.73
C ILE A 30 -7.30 18.07 9.20
N LYS A 31 -6.03 17.91 8.81
CA LYS A 31 -4.97 18.87 9.12
C LYS A 31 -5.29 20.26 8.58
N ARG A 32 -5.75 20.36 7.33
CA ARG A 32 -6.19 21.64 6.75
C ARG A 32 -7.35 22.25 7.53
N PHE A 33 -8.36 21.46 7.87
CA PHE A 33 -9.48 21.91 8.69
C PHE A 33 -9.02 22.43 10.06
N ASN A 34 -8.11 21.72 10.73
CA ASN A 34 -7.60 22.13 12.03
C ASN A 34 -6.82 23.45 11.96
N MET A 35 -5.99 23.61 10.93
CA MET A 35 -5.24 24.84 10.69
C MET A 35 -6.17 26.04 10.45
N GLU A 36 -7.26 25.84 9.70
CA GLU A 36 -8.21 26.90 9.36
C GLU A 36 -9.10 27.34 10.54
N ASN A 37 -9.41 26.42 11.47
CA ASN A 37 -10.44 26.65 12.48
C ASN A 37 -9.90 26.79 13.92
N PHE A 38 -8.76 26.17 14.23
CA PHE A 38 -8.26 26.07 15.61
C PHE A 38 -6.82 26.55 15.79
N GLY A 39 -6.14 26.91 14.70
CA GLY A 39 -4.72 27.30 14.75
C GLY A 39 -3.78 26.14 15.10
N GLU A 40 -4.30 24.90 15.13
CA GLU A 40 -3.55 23.70 15.42
C GLU A 40 -3.04 23.06 14.12
N THR A 41 -1.73 22.85 14.05
CA THR A 41 -1.02 22.35 12.85
C THR A 41 -0.75 20.85 12.88
N HIS A 42 -1.05 20.19 14.00
CA HIS A 42 -0.72 18.79 14.25
C HIS A 42 -1.99 17.97 14.40
N LEU A 43 -1.99 16.81 13.76
CA LEU A 43 -3.05 15.81 13.90
C LEU A 43 -2.41 14.53 14.41
N LYS A 44 -2.90 14.03 15.54
CA LYS A 44 -2.50 12.72 16.09
C LYS A 44 -3.57 11.71 15.77
N VAL A 45 -3.23 10.71 14.96
CA VAL A 45 -4.10 9.58 14.63
C VAL A 45 -3.40 8.33 15.11
N TYR A 46 -4.14 7.37 15.66
CA TYR A 46 -3.59 6.11 16.15
C TYR A 46 -4.27 4.95 15.45
N ASP A 47 -3.50 3.90 15.16
CA ASP A 47 -4.08 2.63 14.79
C ASP A 47 -4.77 2.00 16.01
N THR A 48 -5.98 1.50 15.79
CA THR A 48 -6.82 0.86 16.81
C THR A 48 -6.96 -0.64 16.56
N SER A 49 -6.25 -1.18 15.55
CA SER A 49 -6.23 -2.61 15.24
C SER A 49 -5.60 -3.45 16.36
N ASN A 50 -4.72 -2.85 17.17
CA ASN A 50 -4.10 -3.46 18.34
C ASN A 50 -4.21 -2.52 19.56
N GLU A 51 -5.13 -2.83 20.49
CA GLU A 51 -5.38 -1.98 21.67
C GLU A 51 -4.18 -1.91 22.64
N ASP A 52 -3.32 -2.94 22.64
CA ASP A 52 -2.16 -3.01 23.54
C ASP A 52 -0.96 -2.18 23.02
N GLU A 53 -0.92 -1.91 21.71
CA GLU A 53 0.14 -1.15 21.04
C GLU A 53 -0.49 -0.14 20.05
N MET A 54 -1.05 0.95 20.58
CA MET A 54 -1.53 2.05 19.75
C MET A 54 -0.35 2.77 19.07
N GLU A 55 -0.12 2.43 17.79
CA GLU A 55 0.88 3.08 16.95
C GLU A 55 0.33 4.39 16.37
N GLU A 56 1.10 5.48 16.43
CA GLU A 56 0.70 6.75 15.82
C GLU A 56 0.84 6.69 14.29
N MET A 57 -0.29 6.80 13.60
CA MET A 57 -0.39 6.88 12.15
C MET A 57 -0.16 8.32 11.66
N SER A 58 1.12 8.71 11.60
CA SER A 58 1.53 10.00 11.02
C SER A 58 1.54 9.98 9.48
N GLU A 59 1.54 11.16 8.85
CA GLU A 59 1.75 11.29 7.39
C GLU A 59 3.01 10.57 6.91
N THR A 60 4.09 10.59 7.70
CA THR A 60 5.35 9.89 7.38
C THR A 60 5.18 8.39 7.44
N VAL A 61 4.50 7.85 8.45
CA VAL A 61 4.25 6.41 8.56
C VAL A 61 3.39 5.92 7.39
N VAL A 62 2.35 6.68 7.02
CA VAL A 62 1.52 6.35 5.86
C VAL A 62 2.33 6.38 4.56
N ALA A 63 3.17 7.39 4.35
CA ALA A 63 4.04 7.47 3.18
C ALA A 63 5.02 6.28 3.11
N MET A 64 5.63 5.90 4.22
CA MET A 64 6.51 4.73 4.29
C MET A 64 5.76 3.43 3.94
N LYS A 65 4.52 3.27 4.40
CA LYS A 65 3.70 2.10 4.07
C LYS A 65 3.34 2.04 2.58
N ILE A 66 3.03 3.18 1.97
CA ILE A 66 2.78 3.26 0.53
C ILE A 66 4.04 2.85 -0.25
N ASP A 67 5.22 3.35 0.15
CA ASP A 67 6.50 3.00 -0.48
C ASP A 67 6.80 1.50 -0.36
N GLU A 68 6.67 0.92 0.84
CA GLU A 68 6.86 -0.51 1.10
C GLU A 68 5.95 -1.39 0.23
N LEU A 69 4.67 -1.05 0.16
CA LEU A 69 3.68 -1.78 -0.63
C LEU A 69 3.93 -1.63 -2.14
N THR A 70 4.38 -0.45 -2.59
CA THR A 70 4.70 -0.19 -3.99
C THR A 70 5.91 -1.00 -4.43
N ASP A 71 6.98 -1.01 -3.61
CA ASP A 71 8.15 -1.86 -3.85
C ASP A 71 7.78 -3.34 -3.88
N TYR A 72 6.87 -3.76 -3.00
CA TYR A 72 6.42 -5.13 -3.00
C TYR A 72 5.61 -5.49 -4.26
N LEU A 73 4.72 -4.58 -4.69
CA LEU A 73 3.95 -4.73 -5.91
C LEU A 73 4.84 -4.86 -7.15
N LEU A 74 5.94 -4.11 -7.21
CA LEU A 74 6.92 -4.22 -8.30
C LEU A 74 7.53 -5.62 -8.36
N ARG A 75 7.99 -6.16 -7.21
CA ARG A 75 8.55 -7.52 -7.15
C ARG A 75 7.54 -8.60 -7.56
N ILE A 76 6.29 -8.47 -7.11
CA ILE A 76 5.21 -9.39 -7.53
C ILE A 76 4.96 -9.30 -9.04
N SER A 77 4.97 -8.09 -9.60
CA SER A 77 4.78 -7.87 -11.03
C SER A 77 5.91 -8.46 -11.87
N GLU A 78 7.15 -8.33 -11.42
CA GLU A 78 8.32 -8.97 -12.04
C GLU A 78 8.20 -10.50 -12.03
N ASN A 79 7.84 -11.08 -10.89
CA ASN A 79 7.63 -12.53 -10.76
C ASN A 79 6.53 -13.04 -11.69
N ILE A 80 5.42 -12.31 -11.82
CA ILE A 80 4.34 -12.63 -12.77
C ILE A 80 4.86 -12.60 -14.21
N ASN A 81 5.62 -11.57 -14.57
CA ASN A 81 6.15 -11.42 -15.92
C ASN A 81 7.14 -12.53 -16.27
N GLN A 82 8.02 -12.91 -15.34
CA GLN A 82 8.96 -14.02 -15.52
C GLN A 82 8.25 -15.34 -15.79
N LEU A 83 7.20 -15.66 -15.03
CA LEU A 83 6.42 -16.89 -15.25
C LEU A 83 5.73 -16.88 -16.62
N LYS A 84 5.09 -15.77 -16.98
CA LYS A 84 4.41 -15.64 -18.29
C LYS A 84 5.39 -15.74 -19.47
N MET A 85 6.59 -15.18 -19.35
CA MET A 85 7.62 -15.28 -20.39
C MET A 85 8.26 -16.67 -20.45
N GLY A 86 8.45 -17.33 -19.30
CA GLY A 86 8.93 -18.72 -19.24
C GLY A 86 7.96 -19.69 -19.91
N GLU A 87 6.66 -19.55 -19.65
CA GLU A 87 5.60 -20.35 -20.29
C GLU A 87 5.47 -20.10 -21.81
N ALA A 88 5.76 -18.87 -22.26
CA ALA A 88 5.77 -18.55 -23.69
C ALA A 88 6.97 -19.15 -24.43
N SER A 89 8.12 -19.31 -23.75
CA SER A 89 9.34 -19.88 -24.34
C SER A 89 9.26 -21.40 -24.53
N GLU A 90 8.49 -22.12 -23.71
CA GLU A 90 8.31 -23.58 -23.85
C GLU A 90 7.29 -23.97 -24.93
N ASN A 91 6.42 -23.04 -25.35
CA ASN A 91 5.37 -23.27 -26.34
C ASN A 91 5.72 -22.79 -27.77
N ALA A 92 6.97 -22.37 -28.02
CA ALA A 92 7.40 -22.03 -29.37
C ALA A 92 7.64 -23.31 -30.20
N PRO A 93 6.99 -23.47 -31.37
CA PRO A 93 7.25 -24.61 -32.24
C PRO A 93 8.69 -24.56 -32.76
N LYS A 94 9.41 -25.68 -32.67
CA LYS A 94 10.74 -25.89 -33.26
C LYS A 94 10.70 -25.87 -34.78
#